data_AF-A0A5L2YUF1-F1
#
_entry.id   AF-A0A5L2YUF1-F1
#
_cell.length_a   1.000
_cell.length_b   1.000
_cell.length_c   1.000
_cell.angle_alpha   90.00
_cell.angle_beta   90.00
_cell.angle_gamma   90.00
#
_symmetry.space_group_name_H-M   'P 1'
#
loop_
_entity.id
_entity.type
_entity.pdbx_description
1 polymer ?
#
loop_
_entity_poly.entity_id
_entity_poly.type
_entity_poly.pdbx_seq_one_letter_code
_entity_poly.pdbx_strand_id
1 'polypeptide(L)'
;MKEVNYREDDWREAKSALAPFAAANWVGGLFNNLEKVSKNMEEAEEDIQELDSDHAISFQHTNYRGKYSAIEDDLMVLYKFSCHAGEKMETLVDQPFYEKLDAFV
;
A
#
# COMPACT_ATOMS: atom_id res chain seq x y z
N MET A 1 25.53 9.28 5.14
CA MET A 1 24.72 8.13 4.70
C MET A 1 23.83 7.73 5.86
N LYS A 2 22.53 7.50 5.65
CA LYS A 2 21.71 6.85 6.67
C LYS A 2 22.18 5.40 6.77
N GLU A 3 22.54 4.95 7.97
CA GLU A 3 22.73 3.52 8.23
C GLU A 3 21.41 2.81 7.97
N VAL A 4 21.40 1.95 6.96
CA VAL A 4 20.29 1.02 6.71
C VAL A 4 20.67 -0.27 7.40
N ASN A 5 20.22 -0.42 8.64
CA ASN A 5 20.37 -1.68 9.37
C ASN A 5 19.34 -2.67 8.84
N TYR A 6 19.74 -3.49 7.87
CA TYR A 6 18.91 -4.59 7.39
C TYR A 6 18.58 -5.52 8.55
N ARG A 7 17.29 -5.81 8.72
CA ARG A 7 16.77 -6.81 9.66
C ARG A 7 15.76 -7.65 8.90
N GLU A 8 16.09 -8.92 8.68
CA GLU A 8 15.23 -9.85 7.94
C GLU A 8 13.83 -9.94 8.57
N ASP A 9 13.76 -9.93 9.90
CA ASP A 9 12.51 -9.99 10.65
C ASP A 9 11.56 -8.82 10.33
N ASP A 10 12.08 -7.60 10.19
CA ASP A 10 11.29 -6.40 9.86
C ASP A 10 10.63 -6.54 8.47
N TRP A 11 11.37 -7.10 7.50
CA TRP A 11 10.84 -7.32 6.14
C TRP A 11 9.85 -8.48 6.09
N ARG A 12 10.08 -9.53 6.88
CA ARG A 12 9.15 -10.66 7.02
C ARG A 12 7.84 -10.21 7.67
N GLU A 13 7.91 -9.36 8.70
CA GLU A 13 6.74 -8.74 9.33
C GLU A 13 5.98 -7.87 8.34
N ALA A 14 6.67 -6.98 7.60
CA ALA A 14 6.06 -6.16 6.57
C ALA A 14 5.37 -6.99 5.49
N LYS A 15 6.01 -8.07 5.01
CA LYS A 15 5.41 -9.01 4.04
C LYS A 15 4.14 -9.65 4.61
N SER A 16 4.18 -10.10 5.85
CA SER A 16 3.03 -10.72 6.52
C SER A 16 1.88 -9.75 6.72
N ALA A 17 2.17 -8.49 7.08
CA ALA A 17 1.16 -7.45 7.25
C ALA A 17 0.49 -7.05 5.92
N LEU A 18 1.23 -7.12 4.81
CA LEU A 18 0.74 -6.77 3.47
C LEU A 18 0.07 -7.95 2.74
N ALA A 19 0.34 -9.19 3.15
CA ALA A 19 -0.20 -10.39 2.51
C ALA A 19 -1.75 -10.44 2.43
N PRO A 20 -2.52 -10.04 3.46
CA PRO A 20 -3.98 -9.99 3.37
C PRO A 20 -4.48 -9.02 2.28
N PHE A 21 -3.79 -7.90 2.08
CA PHE A 21 -4.16 -6.92 1.04
C PHE A 21 -3.87 -7.44 -0.36
N ALA A 22 -2.75 -8.14 -0.54
CA ALA A 22 -2.44 -8.84 -1.78
C ALA A 22 -3.48 -9.96 -2.08
N ALA A 23 -3.87 -10.74 -1.06
CA ALA A 23 -4.87 -11.80 -1.18
C ALA A 23 -6.28 -11.26 -1.47
N ALA A 24 -6.62 -10.09 -0.93
CA ALA A 24 -7.88 -9.39 -1.21
C ALA A 24 -7.92 -8.75 -2.61
N ASN A 25 -6.93 -9.03 -3.46
CA ASN A 25 -6.79 -8.50 -4.81
C ASN A 25 -6.93 -6.97 -4.84
N TRP A 26 -6.17 -6.29 -3.99
CA TRP A 26 -6.17 -4.82 -3.93
C TRP A 26 -5.88 -4.14 -5.28
N VAL A 27 -5.15 -4.80 -6.19
CA VAL A 27 -4.88 -4.36 -7.56
C VAL A 27 -6.20 -4.37 -8.34
N GLY A 28 -6.86 -3.23 -8.36
CA GLY A 28 -8.17 -3.04 -8.99
C GLY A 28 -9.39 -3.62 -8.24
N GLY A 29 -9.25 -4.21 -7.05
CA GLY A 29 -10.39 -4.71 -6.27
C GLY A 29 -10.79 -3.79 -5.13
N LEU A 30 -9.89 -3.64 -4.15
CA LEU A 30 -10.11 -2.86 -2.93
C LEU A 30 -10.32 -1.36 -3.25
N PHE A 31 -9.42 -0.76 -4.03
CA PHE A 31 -9.48 0.67 -4.33
C PHE A 31 -10.63 1.02 -5.27
N ASN A 32 -11.01 0.12 -6.19
CA ASN A 32 -12.22 0.27 -6.99
C ASN A 32 -13.50 0.27 -6.13
N ASN A 33 -13.54 -0.52 -5.05
CA ASN A 33 -14.66 -0.50 -4.13
C ASN A 33 -14.70 0.82 -3.34
N LEU A 34 -13.56 1.33 -2.88
CA LEU A 34 -13.47 2.62 -2.20
C LEU A 34 -13.89 3.78 -3.12
N GLU A 35 -13.53 3.70 -4.41
CA GLU A 35 -13.98 4.65 -5.42
C GLU A 35 -15.50 4.63 -5.61
N LYS A 36 -16.10 3.44 -5.72
CA LYS A 36 -17.57 3.28 -5.81
C LYS A 36 -18.26 3.85 -4.58
N VAL A 37 -17.74 3.58 -3.39
CA VAL A 37 -18.28 4.10 -2.13
C VAL A 37 -18.20 5.63 -2.10
N SER A 38 -17.09 6.22 -2.56
CA SER A 38 -16.97 7.68 -2.67
C SER A 38 -17.99 8.27 -3.65
N LYS A 39 -18.18 7.63 -4.81
CA LYS A 39 -19.18 8.05 -5.80
C LYS A 39 -20.60 8.03 -5.25
N ASN A 40 -20.97 6.97 -4.52
CA ASN A 40 -22.29 6.89 -3.91
C ASN A 40 -22.50 7.97 -2.83
N MET A 41 -21.44 8.37 -2.12
CA MET A 41 -21.53 9.48 -1.16
C MET A 41 -21.63 10.83 -1.85
N GLU A 42 -20.91 11.05 -2.96
CA GLU A 42 -21.08 12.23 -3.82
C GLU A 42 -22.52 12.34 -4.32
N GLU A 43 -23.06 11.26 -4.88
CA GLU A 43 -24.44 11.20 -5.38
C GLU A 43 -25.47 11.47 -4.26
N ALA A 44 -25.28 10.88 -3.07
CA ALA A 44 -26.16 11.14 -1.94
C ALA A 44 -26.11 12.59 -1.44
N GLU A 45 -24.94 13.24 -1.51
CA GLU A 45 -24.81 14.66 -1.16
C GLU A 45 -25.53 15.55 -2.17
N GLU A 46 -25.40 15.26 -3.46
CA GLU A 46 -26.13 15.96 -4.53
C GLU A 46 -27.65 15.77 -4.40
N ASP A 47 -28.12 14.53 -4.19
CA ASP A 47 -29.55 14.21 -4.01
C ASP A 47 -30.15 14.94 -2.81
N ILE A 48 -29.43 14.99 -1.69
CA ILE A 48 -29.88 15.73 -0.50
C ILE A 48 -29.95 17.22 -0.81
N GLN A 49 -28.93 17.80 -1.45
CA GLN A 49 -28.96 19.23 -1.80
C GLN A 49 -30.11 19.60 -2.74
N GLU A 50 -30.49 18.70 -3.66
CA GLU A 50 -31.59 18.91 -4.60
C GLU A 50 -32.96 18.77 -3.93
N LEU A 51 -33.15 17.74 -3.09
CA LEU A 51 -34.45 17.36 -2.55
C LEU A 51 -34.79 18.06 -1.22
N ASP A 52 -33.78 18.44 -0.44
CA ASP A 52 -33.92 19.04 0.89
C ASP A 52 -34.26 20.53 0.81
N SER A 53 -35.50 20.81 0.39
CA SER A 53 -36.00 22.15 0.10
C SER A 53 -36.02 23.09 1.31
N ASP A 54 -36.16 22.52 2.52
CA ASP A 54 -36.17 23.26 3.78
C ASP A 54 -34.79 23.26 4.48
N HIS A 55 -33.78 22.65 3.85
CA HIS A 55 -32.41 22.56 4.35
C HIS A 55 -32.31 21.95 5.76
N ALA A 56 -33.20 21.03 6.11
CA ALA A 56 -33.24 20.36 7.41
C ALA A 56 -32.14 19.29 7.57
N ILE A 57 -31.57 18.80 6.47
CA ILE A 57 -30.59 17.71 6.43
C ILE A 57 -29.22 18.27 6.05
N SER A 58 -28.26 18.14 6.98
CA SER A 58 -26.86 18.47 6.71
C SER A 58 -26.06 17.18 6.48
N PHE A 59 -25.70 16.92 5.23
CA PHE A 59 -24.80 15.83 4.85
C PHE A 59 -23.65 16.36 3.99
N GLN A 60 -22.43 15.94 4.33
CA GLN A 60 -21.23 16.21 3.56
C GLN A 60 -20.30 15.01 3.67
N HIS A 61 -19.62 14.66 2.58
CA HIS A 61 -18.60 13.63 2.60
C HIS A 61 -17.22 14.22 2.29
N THR A 62 -16.17 13.59 2.84
CA THR A 62 -14.81 13.94 2.46
C THR A 62 -14.37 13.11 1.27
N ASN A 63 -14.09 13.76 0.16
CA ASN A 63 -13.61 13.09 -1.04
C ASN A 63 -12.11 12.75 -0.93
N TYR A 64 -11.79 11.45 -0.89
CA TYR A 64 -10.43 10.94 -0.90
C TYR A 64 -10.06 10.20 -2.18
N ARG A 65 -10.91 10.25 -3.21
CA ARG A 65 -10.74 9.45 -4.44
C ARG A 65 -9.38 9.68 -5.10
N GLY A 66 -8.92 10.94 -5.14
CA GLY A 66 -7.61 11.31 -5.70
C GLY A 66 -6.40 10.75 -4.93
N LYS A 67 -6.58 10.19 -3.73
CA LYS A 67 -5.51 9.58 -2.93
C LYS A 67 -5.42 8.07 -3.07
N TYR A 68 -6.48 7.40 -3.51
CA TYR A 68 -6.56 5.94 -3.53
C TYR A 68 -5.50 5.32 -4.43
N SER A 69 -5.33 5.82 -5.67
CA SER A 69 -4.31 5.32 -6.60
C SER A 69 -2.89 5.50 -6.06
N ALA A 70 -2.58 6.63 -5.41
CA ALA A 70 -1.25 6.85 -4.83
C ALA A 70 -0.95 5.87 -3.69
N ILE A 71 -1.94 5.60 -2.84
CA ILE A 71 -1.82 4.62 -1.75
C ILE A 71 -1.66 3.20 -2.31
N GLU A 72 -2.41 2.85 -3.37
CA GLU A 72 -2.29 1.56 -4.06
C GLU A 72 -0.87 1.34 -4.60
N ASP A 73 -0.31 2.34 -5.28
CA ASP A 73 1.04 2.28 -5.83
C ASP A 73 2.10 2.14 -4.73
N ASP A 74 2.01 2.97 -3.67
CA ASP A 74 2.94 2.94 -2.54
C ASP A 74 2.95 1.57 -1.86
N LEU A 75 1.76 1.01 -1.61
CA LEU A 75 1.66 -0.29 -0.96
C LEU A 75 2.15 -1.43 -1.87
N MET A 76 1.95 -1.32 -3.19
CA MET A 76 2.49 -2.29 -4.15
C MET A 76 4.02 -2.26 -4.18
N VAL A 77 4.63 -1.08 -4.14
CA VAL A 77 6.09 -0.93 -4.03
C VAL A 77 6.59 -1.60 -2.76
N LEU A 78 5.96 -1.30 -1.62
CA LEU A 78 6.34 -1.84 -0.32
C LEU A 78 6.21 -3.37 -0.29
N TYR A 79 5.12 -3.92 -0.84
CA TYR A 79 4.90 -5.36 -0.90
C TYR A 79 5.96 -6.06 -1.76
N LYS A 80 6.22 -5.55 -2.97
CA LYS A 80 7.25 -6.10 -3.86
C LYS A 80 8.62 -6.09 -3.18
N PHE A 81 8.97 -4.99 -2.52
CA PHE A 81 10.24 -4.87 -1.81
C PHE A 81 10.32 -5.89 -0.66
N SER A 82 9.28 -6.00 0.17
CA SER A 82 9.22 -6.97 1.28
C SER A 82 9.38 -8.43 0.83
N CYS A 83 8.95 -8.76 -0.39
CA CYS A 83 9.09 -10.11 -0.94
C CYS A 83 10.52 -10.46 -1.38
N HIS A 84 11.35 -9.47 -1.75
CA HIS A 84 12.66 -9.71 -2.41
C HIS A 84 13.85 -9.13 -1.63
N ALA A 85 13.61 -8.43 -0.51
CA ALA A 85 14.67 -7.78 0.25
C ALA A 85 15.74 -8.77 0.75
N GLY A 86 15.32 -9.96 1.23
CA GLY A 86 16.24 -11.00 1.69
C GLY A 86 17.12 -11.57 0.56
N GLU A 87 16.49 -12.03 -0.53
CA GLU A 87 17.19 -12.53 -1.71
C GLU A 87 18.21 -11.52 -2.26
N LYS A 88 17.83 -10.23 -2.33
CA LYS A 88 18.74 -9.17 -2.77
C LYS A 88 19.91 -8.96 -1.81
N MET A 89 19.69 -9.01 -0.50
CA MET A 89 20.77 -8.88 0.48
C MET A 89 21.76 -10.05 0.37
N GLU A 90 21.23 -11.27 0.28
CA GLU A 90 22.01 -12.49 0.11
C GLU A 90 22.87 -12.42 -1.17
N THR A 91 22.25 -12.09 -2.30
CA THR A 91 22.91 -12.12 -3.62
C THR A 91 23.90 -10.96 -3.82
N LEU A 92 23.58 -9.76 -3.33
CA LEU A 92 24.37 -8.55 -3.63
C LEU A 92 25.41 -8.21 -2.57
N VAL A 93 25.25 -8.71 -1.34
CA VAL A 93 26.12 -8.34 -0.21
C VAL A 93 26.75 -9.58 0.41
N ASP A 94 25.94 -10.52 0.92
CA ASP A 94 26.45 -11.63 1.73
C ASP A 94 27.29 -12.59 0.89
N GLN A 95 26.77 -13.09 -0.22
CA GLN A 95 27.49 -14.03 -1.09
C GLN A 95 28.81 -13.42 -1.62
N PRO A 96 28.84 -12.21 -2.21
CA PRO A 96 30.09 -11.58 -2.64
C PRO A 96 31.08 -11.31 -1.49
N PHE A 97 30.61 -11.11 -0.27
CA PHE A 97 31.46 -10.95 0.90
C PHE A 97 32.11 -12.28 1.31
N TYR A 98 31.33 -13.35 1.42
CA TYR A 98 31.85 -14.69 1.77
C TYR A 98 32.80 -15.23 0.70
N GLU A 99 32.48 -15.08 -0.59
CA GLU A 99 33.36 -15.49 -1.69
C GLU A 99 34.72 -14.78 -1.64
N LYS A 100 34.75 -13.49 -1.26
CA LYS A 100 36.01 -12.76 -1.07
C LYS A 100 36.79 -13.28 0.12
N LEU A 101 36.13 -13.59 1.25
CA LEU A 101 36.80 -14.16 2.42
C LEU A 101 37.43 -15.52 2.11
N ASP A 102 36.71 -16.39 1.41
CA ASP A 102 37.22 -17.71 1.00
C ASP A 102 38.44 -17.59 0.08
N ALA A 103 38.53 -16.55 -0.75
CA ALA A 103 39.68 -16.29 -1.61
C ALA A 103 40.96 -15.84 -0.86
N PHE A 104 40.86 -15.51 0.44
CA PHE A 104 42.02 -15.17 1.28
C PHE A 104 42.60 -16.38 2.05
N VAL A 105 41.99 -17.56 1.94
CA VAL A 105 42.43 -18.82 2.59
C VAL A 105 43.42 -19.59 1.71
#